data_AF-A0A6A9T948-F1
#
_entry.id   AF-A0A6A9T948-F1
#
_cell.length_a   1.000
_cell.length_b   1.000
_cell.length_c   1.000
_cell.angle_alpha   90.00
_cell.angle_beta   90.00
_cell.angle_gamma   90.00
#
_symmetry.space_group_name_H-M   'P 1'
#
loop_
_entity.id
_entity.type
_entity.pdbx_description
1 polymer ?
#
loop_
_entity_poly.entity_id
_entity_poly.type
_entity_poly.pdbx_seq_one_letter_code
_entity_poly.pdbx_strand_id
1 'polypeptide(L)' 'DDAVEAAVAARDAVDPAVPVFVGSGVTPETVGSVLDRADGAIVGTALKEGGETTAPVDRQRVERVVEAARR' A
#
# COMPACT_ATOMS: atom_id res chain seq x y z
N ASP A 1 1.31 -7.05 9.97
CA ASP A 1 2.60 -6.43 10.27
C ASP A 1 2.37 -5.48 11.42
N ASP A 2 3.14 -5.60 12.49
CA ASP A 2 2.88 -4.92 13.77
C ASP A 2 2.93 -3.39 13.62
N ALA A 3 3.68 -2.89 12.65
CA ALA A 3 3.82 -1.45 12.39
C ALA A 3 2.51 -0.79 11.90
N VAL A 4 1.72 -1.49 11.09
CA VAL A 4 0.44 -0.94 10.58
C VAL A 4 -0.57 -0.83 11.71
N GLU A 5 -0.67 -1.88 12.54
CA GLU A 5 -1.54 -1.88 13.73
C GLU A 5 -1.15 -0.79 14.72
N ALA A 6 0.16 -0.59 14.95
CA ALA A 6 0.64 0.48 15.81
C ALA A 6 0.27 1.87 15.28
N ALA A 7 0.35 2.09 13.96
CA ALA A 7 -0.06 3.34 13.34
C ALA A 7 -1.57 3.60 13.46
N VAL A 8 -2.40 2.55 13.25
CA VAL A 8 -3.85 2.62 13.42
C VAL A 8 -4.21 2.93 14.88
N ALA A 9 -3.62 2.23 15.84
CA ALA A 9 -3.87 2.47 17.26
C ALA A 9 -3.46 3.89 17.69
N ALA A 10 -2.32 4.39 17.20
CA ALA A 10 -1.88 5.76 17.45
C ALA A 10 -2.84 6.80 16.85
N ARG A 11 -3.35 6.54 15.63
CA ARG A 11 -4.36 7.37 14.98
C ARG A 11 -5.66 7.38 15.78
N ASP A 12 -6.17 6.22 16.18
CA ASP A 12 -7.43 6.08 16.93
C ASP A 12 -7.39 6.79 18.29
N ALA A 13 -6.21 6.89 18.91
CA ALA A 13 -5.99 7.64 20.15
C ALA A 13 -6.03 9.17 19.96
N VAL A 14 -5.87 9.66 18.73
CA VAL A 14 -5.84 11.11 18.39
C VAL A 14 -7.14 11.54 17.72
N ASP A 15 -7.46 10.93 16.58
CA ASP A 15 -8.68 11.18 15.81
C ASP A 15 -8.93 10.03 14.81
N PRO A 16 -9.93 9.16 15.04
CA PRO A 16 -10.25 8.02 14.17
C PRO A 16 -10.70 8.43 12.75
N ALA A 17 -11.01 9.70 12.49
CA ALA A 17 -11.37 10.18 11.16
C ALA A 17 -10.17 10.44 10.24
N VAL A 18 -8.94 10.49 10.78
CA VAL A 18 -7.72 10.71 9.99
C VAL A 18 -7.35 9.42 9.25
N PRO A 19 -7.27 9.39 7.91
CA PRO A 19 -7.01 8.14 7.19
C PRO A 19 -5.55 7.68 7.34
N VAL A 20 -5.35 6.37 7.40
CA VAL A 20 -4.04 5.72 7.43
C VAL A 20 -3.69 5.18 6.05
N PHE A 21 -2.54 5.62 5.51
CA PHE A 21 -2.00 5.12 4.25
C PHE A 21 -0.67 4.41 4.48
N VAL A 22 -0.50 3.23 3.88
CA VAL A 22 0.77 2.48 3.95
C VAL A 22 1.54 2.64 2.64
N GLY A 23 2.79 3.10 2.73
CA GLY A 23 3.65 3.30 1.55
C GLY A 23 4.78 2.28 1.38
N SER A 24 5.19 1.62 2.46
CA SER A 24 6.34 0.71 2.43
C SER A 24 5.92 -0.71 2.10
N GLY A 25 6.69 -1.41 1.26
CA GLY A 25 6.51 -2.83 0.97
C GLY A 25 5.20 -3.20 0.25
N VAL A 26 4.49 -2.23 -0.34
CA VAL A 26 3.26 -2.51 -1.08
C VAL A 26 3.59 -3.10 -2.45
N THR A 27 3.11 -4.32 -2.70
CA THR A 27 3.25 -5.10 -3.93
C THR A 27 1.92 -5.77 -4.27
N PRO A 28 1.75 -6.40 -5.45
CA PRO A 28 0.54 -7.19 -5.75
C PRO A 28 0.25 -8.27 -4.70
N GLU A 29 1.27 -8.82 -4.06
CA GLU A 29 1.14 -9.88 -3.05
C GLU A 29 0.73 -9.34 -1.68
N THR A 30 1.11 -8.10 -1.33
CA THR A 30 0.87 -7.52 0.00
C THR A 30 -0.32 -6.58 0.06
N VAL A 31 -0.73 -5.96 -1.06
CA VAL A 31 -1.72 -4.87 -1.11
C VAL A 31 -3.06 -5.24 -0.49
N GLY A 32 -3.58 -6.45 -0.71
CA GLY A 32 -4.84 -6.90 -0.10
C GLY A 32 -4.75 -6.88 1.43
N SER A 33 -3.70 -7.48 1.98
CA SER A 33 -3.48 -7.53 3.43
C SER A 33 -3.20 -6.15 4.07
N VAL A 34 -2.72 -5.19 3.28
CA VAL A 34 -2.55 -3.80 3.70
C VAL A 34 -3.90 -3.12 3.80
N LEU A 35 -4.74 -3.26 2.77
CA LEU A 35 -6.07 -2.65 2.70
C LEU A 35 -7.07 -3.27 3.68
N ASP A 36 -6.84 -4.48 4.17
CA ASP A 36 -7.61 -5.07 5.28
C ASP A 36 -7.50 -4.24 6.58
N ARG A 37 -6.46 -3.41 6.72
CA ARG A 37 -6.08 -2.75 7.98
C ARG A 37 -5.86 -1.23 7.83
N ALA A 38 -5.78 -0.73 6.60
CA ALA A 38 -5.48 0.66 6.30
C ALA A 38 -6.49 1.22 5.29
N ASP A 39 -6.70 2.53 5.34
CA ASP A 39 -7.65 3.23 4.47
C ASP A 39 -7.14 3.36 3.02
N GLY A 40 -5.84 3.14 2.80
CA GLY A 40 -5.25 3.14 1.46
C GLY A 40 -3.78 2.73 1.43
N ALA A 41 -3.24 2.70 0.21
CA ALA A 41 -1.85 2.35 -0.04
C ALA A 41 -1.20 3.29 -1.07
N ILE A 42 0.09 3.57 -0.88
CA ILE A 42 0.92 4.32 -1.82
C ILE A 42 1.95 3.36 -2.40
N VAL A 43 1.94 3.15 -3.71
CA VAL A 43 2.75 2.12 -4.35
C VAL A 43 3.84 2.74 -5.22
N GLY A 44 5.09 2.40 -4.91
CA GLY A 44 6.28 2.91 -5.59
C GLY A 44 6.89 1.89 -6.56
N THR A 45 8.02 1.31 -6.16
CA THR A 45 8.87 0.44 -6.99
C THR A 45 8.14 -0.77 -7.58
N ALA A 46 7.10 -1.29 -6.93
CA ALA A 46 6.29 -2.37 -7.48
C ALA A 46 5.61 -2.01 -8.82
N LEU A 47 5.38 -0.71 -9.08
CA LEU A 47 4.81 -0.22 -10.34
C LEU A 47 5.87 0.05 -11.42
N LYS A 48 7.15 0.03 -11.06
CA LYS A 48 8.27 0.43 -11.92
C LYS A 48 8.88 -0.75 -12.65
N GLU A 49 9.36 -0.55 -13.87
CA GLU A 49 10.17 -1.54 -14.57
C GLU A 49 11.39 -1.94 -13.71
N GLY A 50 11.65 -3.23 -13.60
CA GLY A 50 12.76 -3.75 -12.78
C GLY A 50 12.64 -3.53 -11.27
N GLY A 51 11.63 -2.80 -10.77
CA GLY A 51 11.60 -2.36 -9.38
C GLY A 51 12.44 -1.11 -9.10
N GLU A 52 12.93 -0.43 -10.14
CA GLU A 52 13.84 0.70 -9.99
C GLU A 52 13.09 2.03 -9.89
N THR A 53 13.36 2.83 -8.87
CA THR A 53 12.62 4.07 -8.58
C THR A 53 12.64 5.07 -9.75
N THR A 54 13.75 5.14 -10.47
CA THR A 54 13.96 6.05 -11.62
C THR A 54 13.44 5.50 -12.95
N ALA A 55 13.04 4.22 -13.00
CA ALA A 55 12.53 3.60 -14.21
C ALA A 55 11.13 4.15 -14.57
N PRO A 56 10.68 3.99 -15.83
CA PRO A 56 9.30 4.24 -16.19
C PRO A 56 8.33 3.32 -15.42
N VAL A 57 7.07 3.75 -15.38
CA VAL A 57 5.97 2.94 -14.83
C VAL A 57 5.57 1.89 -15.87
N ASP A 58 5.44 0.65 -15.44
CA ASP A 58 5.00 -0.49 -16.26
C ASP A 58 3.49 -0.70 -16.08
N ARG A 59 2.73 -0.56 -17.17
CA ARG A 59 1.28 -0.73 -17.16
C ARG A 59 0.85 -2.09 -16.62
N GLN A 60 1.51 -3.17 -17.03
CA GLN A 60 1.13 -4.52 -16.62
C GLN A 60 1.36 -4.72 -15.11
N ARG A 61 2.41 -4.10 -14.54
CA ARG A 61 2.64 -4.11 -13.10
C ARG A 61 1.56 -3.34 -12.34
N VAL A 62 1.14 -2.18 -12.86
CA VAL A 62 0.02 -1.41 -12.29
C VAL A 62 -1.26 -2.24 -12.28
N GLU A 63 -1.60 -2.87 -13.40
CA GLU A 63 -2.79 -3.72 -13.52
C GLU A 63 -2.79 -4.83 -12.45
N ARG A 64 -1.66 -5.54 -12.25
CA ARG A 64 -1.54 -6.57 -11.22
C ARG A 64 -1.79 -6.04 -9.80
N VAL A 65 -1.26 -4.86 -9.45
CA VAL A 65 -1.49 -4.25 -8.12
C VAL A 65 -2.95 -3.86 -7.97
N VAL A 66 -3.53 -3.19 -8.98
CA VAL A 66 -4.92 -2.72 -8.93
C VAL A 66 -5.91 -3.89 -8.86
N GLU A 67 -5.68 -4.96 -9.61
CA GLU A 67 -6.48 -6.18 -9.54
C GLU A 67 -6.39 -6.84 -8.15
N ALA A 68 -5.19 -6.90 -7.58
CA ALA A 68 -5.01 -7.44 -6.23
C ALA A 68 -5.66 -6.56 -5.13
N ALA A 69 -5.78 -5.25 -5.36
CA ALA A 69 -6.39 -4.29 -4.44
C ALA A 69 -7.93 -4.26 -4.48
N ARG A 70 -8.55 -4.77 -5.54
CA ARG A 70 -10.02 -4.75 -5.75
C ARG A 70 -10.77 -5.94 -5.13
N ARG A 71 -10.06 -6.78 -4.37
CA ARG A 71 -10.61 -8.03 -3.82
C ARG A 71 -11.63 -7.77 -2.72
#